data_AF-A0A8R7R5H0-F1
#
_entry.id   AF-A0A8R7R5H0-F1
#
_cell.length_a   1.000
_cell.length_b   1.000
_cell.length_c   1.000
_cell.angle_alpha   90.00
_cell.angle_beta   90.00
_cell.angle_gamma   90.00
#
_symmetry.space_group_name_H-M   'P 1'
#
loop_
_entity.id
_entity.type
_entity.pdbx_description
1 polymer ?
#
loop_
_entity_poly.entity_id
_entity_poly.type
_entity_poly.pdbx_seq_one_letter_code
_entity_poly.pdbx_strand_id
1 'polypeptide(L)' 'MGWRADGGLWLLVRGGGLFLSKGTGIVEDFEEALVQSRGFGILDVGYRSKDEAWAAGGSGVLLKNNQGRQDLGARQGRR' A
#
# COMPACT_ATOMS: atom_id res chain seq x y z
N MET A 1 -3.18 -8.73 5.30
CA MET A 1 -4.33 -8.22 4.52
C MET A 1 -5.12 -7.30 5.42
N GLY A 2 -5.88 -6.38 4.85
CA GLY A 2 -6.71 -5.45 5.61
C GLY A 2 -7.61 -4.62 4.71
N TRP A 3 -8.32 -3.69 5.33
CA TRP A 3 -9.24 -2.79 4.64
C TRP A 3 -8.53 -1.51 4.20
N ARG A 4 -8.90 -1.03 3.01
CA ARG A 4 -8.59 0.29 2.50
C ARG A 4 -9.62 1.30 3.00
N ALA A 5 -9.27 2.59 3.00
CA ALA A 5 -10.19 3.66 3.41
C ALA A 5 -11.42 3.84 2.49
N ASP A 6 -11.42 3.27 1.28
CA ASP A 6 -12.57 3.25 0.37
C ASP A 6 -13.47 2.03 0.56
N GLY A 7 -13.14 1.12 1.48
CA GLY A 7 -13.87 -0.13 1.71
C GLY A 7 -13.42 -1.29 0.82
N GLY A 8 -12.37 -1.15 0.01
CA GLY A 8 -11.70 -2.26 -0.66
C GLY A 8 -10.71 -3.00 0.26
N LEU A 9 -10.06 -4.02 -0.29
CA LEU A 9 -9.07 -4.84 0.40
C LEU A 9 -7.66 -4.56 -0.12
N TRP A 10 -6.69 -4.74 0.77
CA TRP A 10 -5.29 -4.93 0.41
C TRP A 10 -4.78 -6.28 0.93
N LEU A 11 -3.85 -6.89 0.22
CA LEU A 11 -3.15 -8.09 0.67
C LEU A 11 -1.66 -8.03 0.37
N LEU A 12 -0.90 -8.75 1.18
CA LEU A 12 0.54 -8.93 1.01
C LEU A 12 0.79 -10.39 0.68
N VAL A 13 1.68 -10.62 -0.28
CA VAL A 13 2.08 -11.98 -0.68
C VAL A 13 3.54 -12.24 -0.31
N ARG A 14 3.91 -13.52 -0.29
CA ARG A 14 5.31 -13.94 -0.18
C ARG A 14 6.13 -13.23 -1.27
N GLY A 15 7.26 -12.64 -0.90
CA GLY A 15 8.06 -11.79 -1.81
C GLY A 15 7.82 -10.30 -1.64
N GLY A 16 6.83 -9.91 -0.81
CA GLY A 16 6.65 -8.52 -0.40
C GLY A 16 5.83 -7.66 -1.36
N GLY A 17 5.17 -8.28 -2.35
CA GLY A 17 4.22 -7.63 -3.24
C GLY A 17 2.97 -7.18 -2.49
N LEU A 18 2.49 -5.99 -2.84
CA LEU A 18 1.24 -5.41 -2.34
C LEU A 18 0.20 -5.49 -3.45
N PHE A 19 -0.99 -5.99 -3.12
CA PHE A 19 -2.10 -6.11 -4.05
C PHE A 19 -3.32 -5.37 -3.52
N LEU A 20 -4.07 -4.74 -4.42
CA LEU A 20 -5.25 -3.94 -4.13
C LEU A 20 -6.45 -4.48 -4.89
N SER A 21 -7.60 -4.60 -4.22
CA SER A 21 -8.83 -5.07 -4.86
C SER A 21 -9.39 -4.07 -5.89
N LYS A 22 -10.04 -4.54 -6.95
CA LYS A 22 -10.73 -3.67 -7.92
C LYS A 22 -12.07 -3.11 -7.44
N GLY A 23 -12.59 -3.61 -6.32
CA GLY A 23 -13.88 -3.21 -5.76
C GLY A 23 -13.84 -3.03 -4.24
N THR A 24 -15.03 -2.82 -3.68
CA THR A 24 -15.27 -2.73 -2.23
C THR A 24 -15.87 -4.03 -1.68
N GLY A 25 -15.74 -4.25 -0.38
CA GLY A 25 -16.18 -5.48 0.27
C GLY A 25 -15.21 -6.65 0.04
N ILE A 26 -15.72 -7.87 0.25
CA ILE A 26 -14.96 -9.10 0.03
C ILE A 26 -15.04 -9.45 -1.45
N VAL A 27 -13.93 -9.31 -2.16
CA VAL A 27 -13.78 -9.62 -3.59
C VAL A 27 -12.49 -10.40 -3.82
N GLU A 28 -12.41 -11.09 -4.96
CA GLU A 28 -11.27 -11.94 -5.32
C GLU A 28 -10.40 -11.38 -6.46
N ASP A 29 -10.80 -10.26 -7.06
CA ASP A 29 -10.05 -9.60 -8.14
C ASP A 29 -9.11 -8.52 -7.59
N PHE A 30 -7.81 -8.71 -7.82
CA PHE A 30 -6.71 -7.90 -7.28
C PHE A 30 -5.70 -7.51 -8.36
N GLU A 31 -5.10 -6.34 -8.20
CA GLU A 31 -3.98 -5.85 -9.00
C GLU A 31 -2.78 -5.55 -8.11
N GLU A 32 -1.58 -5.82 -8.64
CA GLU A 32 -0.35 -5.46 -7.95
C GLU A 32 -0.17 -3.94 -7.93
N ALA A 33 0.07 -3.38 -6.75
CA ALA A 33 0.41 -1.99 -6.58
C ALA A 33 1.90 -1.78 -6.85
N LEU A 34 2.21 -0.73 -7.60
CA LEU A 34 3.59 -0.29 -7.77
C LEU A 34 4.06 0.40 -6.49
N VAL A 35 4.96 -0.28 -5.77
CA VAL A 35 5.57 0.24 -4.54
C VAL A 35 7.06 0.39 -4.72
N GLN A 36 7.59 1.59 -4.49
CA GLN A 36 9.03 1.87 -4.61
C GLN A 36 9.81 1.42 -3.37
N SER A 37 9.62 0.16 -2.95
CA SER A 37 10.22 -0.38 -1.74
C SER A 37 11.71 -0.71 -1.87
N ARG A 38 12.30 -0.54 -3.06
CA ARG A 38 13.73 -0.79 -3.37
C ARG A 38 14.20 -2.20 -2.95
N GLY A 39 13.35 -3.20 -3.15
CA GLY A 39 13.66 -4.60 -2.85
C GLY A 39 13.32 -5.02 -1.42
N PHE A 40 12.82 -4.13 -0.57
CA PHE A 40 12.26 -4.50 0.73
C PHE A 40 10.81 -4.93 0.59
N GLY A 41 10.43 -6.04 1.24
CA GLY A 41 9.04 -6.45 1.27
C GLY A 41 8.21 -5.50 2.13
N ILE A 42 6.98 -5.23 1.69
CA ILE A 42 5.98 -4.54 2.52
C ILE A 42 5.47 -5.51 3.59
N LEU A 43 5.33 -5.00 4.81
CA LEU A 43 4.94 -5.74 6.00
C LEU A 43 3.55 -5.34 6.48
N ASP A 44 3.19 -4.06 6.35
CA ASP A 44 1.87 -3.56 6.74
C ASP A 44 1.47 -2.30 5.95
N VAL A 45 0.17 -2.06 5.83
CA VAL A 45 -0.41 -0.88 5.18
C VAL A 45 -1.52 -0.29 6.07
N GLY A 46 -1.39 0.99 6.38
CA GLY A 46 -2.37 1.75 7.16
C GLY A 46 -2.90 2.96 6.39
N TYR A 47 -4.19 3.25 6.55
CA TYR A 47 -4.83 4.42 5.96
C TYR A 47 -5.24 5.39 7.06
N ARG A 48 -4.81 6.65 6.93
CA ARG A 48 -5.26 7.73 7.83
C ARG A 48 -6.53 8.40 7.29
N SER A 49 -6.65 8.47 5.97
CA SER A 49 -7.82 8.99 5.27
C SER A 49 -7.94 8.32 3.90
N LYS A 50 -8.92 8.74 3.09
CA LYS A 50 -9.02 8.31 1.69
C LYS A 50 -7.84 8.80 0.84
N ASP A 51 -7.14 9.84 1.26
CA ASP A 51 -6.06 10.47 0.51
C ASP A 51 -4.67 10.18 1.08
N GLU A 52 -4.58 9.72 2.33
CA GLU A 52 -3.31 9.47 3.02
C GLU A 52 -3.19 7.99 3.45
N ALA A 53 -2.18 7.32 2.90
CA ALA A 53 -1.81 5.95 3.21
C ALA A 53 -0.32 5.83 3.55
N TRP A 54 -0.01 4.83 4.38
CA TRP A 54 1.33 4.51 4.85
C TRP A 54 1.61 3.03 4.64
N ALA A 55 2.84 2.71 4.27
CA ALA A 55 3.30 1.32 4.19
C ALA A 55 4.62 1.15 4.95
N ALA A 56 4.61 0.22 5.90
CA ALA A 56 5.80 -0.21 6.61
C ALA A 56 6.45 -1.36 5.86
N GLY A 57 7.76 -1.28 5.62
CA GLY A 57 8.55 -2.32 5.00
C GLY A 57 9.67 -2.82 5.91
N GLY A 58 10.36 -3.87 5.46
CA GLY A 58 11.57 -4.36 6.13
C GLY A 58 12.65 -3.28 6.26
N SER A 59 13.61 -3.51 7.15
CA SER A 59 14.79 -2.63 7.33
C SER A 59 14.47 -1.18 7.74
N GLY A 60 13.32 -0.97 8.40
CA GLY A 60 12.91 0.36 8.88
C GLY A 60 12.36 1.27 7.78
N VAL A 61 11.99 0.73 6.62
CA VAL A 61 11.38 1.51 5.54
C VAL A 61 9.96 1.93 5.93
N LEU A 62 9.66 3.21 5.75
CA LEU A 62 8.32 3.77 5.90
C LEU A 62 8.00 4.64 4.70
N LEU A 63 6.98 4.25 3.94
CA LEU A 63 6.52 4.94 2.72
C LEU A 63 5.21 5.66 3.03
N LYS A 64 5.06 6.85 2.44
CA LYS A 64 3.86 7.68 2.55
C LYS A 64 3.32 7.99 1.16
N ASN A 65 2.02 7.82 0.96
CA ASN A 65 1.28 8.25 -0.21
C ASN A 65 0.24 9.31 0.18
N ASN A 66 0.16 10.39 -0.59
CA ASN A 66 -0.78 11.51 -0.43
C ASN A 66 -1.81 11.62 -1.57
N GLN A 67 -1.95 10.59 -2.39
CA GLN A 67 -2.81 10.58 -3.58
C GLN A 67 -4.00 9.64 -3.46
N GLY A 68 -4.17 8.96 -2.32
CA GLY A 68 -5.36 8.15 -2.03
C GLY A 68 -5.66 6.99 -2.97
N ARG A 69 -4.82 6.79 -4.00
CA ARG A 69 -5.00 5.79 -5.04
C ARG A 69 -3.66 5.16 -5.40
N GLN A 70 -3.79 3.95 -5.94
CA GLN A 70 -2.89 2.95 -6.55
C GLN A 70 -1.35 3.05 -6.50
N ASP A 71 -0.72 4.19 -6.24
CA ASP A 71 0.73 4.39 -6.30
C ASP A 71 1.34 4.79 -4.96
N LEU A 72 1.91 3.82 -4.23
CA LEU A 72 2.70 4.10 -3.03
C LEU A 72 4.12 4.55 -3.43
N GLY A 73 4.24 5.79 -3.90
CA GLY A 73 5.52 6.44 -4.19
C GLY A 73 6.05 7.25 -3.00
N ALA A 74 7.29 7.00 -2.58
CA ALA A 74 7.93 7.84 -1.57
C ALA A 74 8.29 9.22 -2.14
N ARG A 75 7.74 10.30 -1.56
CA ARG A 75 8.40 11.62 -1.69
C ARG A 75 9.57 11.67 -0.70
N GLN A 76 10.78 11.55 -1.25
CA GLN A 76 12.02 11.94 -0.55
C GLN A 76 11.90 13.43 -0.20
N GLY A 77 11.80 13.73 1.10
CA GLY A 77 11.82 15.11 1.58
C GLY A 77 13.10 15.81 1.12
N ARG A 78 12.96 16.80 0.25
CA ARG A 78 14.00 17.82 0.03
C ARG A 78 13.62 19.03 0.87
N ARG A 79 14.62 19.54 1.58
CA ARG A 79 14.62 20.88 2.18
C ARG A 79 14.40 21.92 1.09
#